data_AF-A0A2I1HV46-F1
#
_entry.id   AF-A0A2I1HV46-F1
#
_cell.length_a   1.000
_cell.length_b   1.000
_cell.length_c   1.000
_cell.angle_alpha   90.00
_cell.angle_beta   90.00
_cell.angle_gamma   90.00
#
_symmetry.space_group_name_H-M   'P 1'
#
loop_
_entity.id
_entity.type
_entity.pdbx_description
1 polymer ?
#
loop_
_entity_poly.entity_id
_entity_poly.type
_entity_poly.pdbx_seq_one_letter_code
_entity_poly.pdbx_strand_id
1 'polypeptide(L)'
;MLGVIHSIQTKQLELHNYVHTMNIYPNELVIFVCMLRDQAKLIHQLGSIQIDLTFKRVKGNINEFEINSYNTEHKLILSYARVYTNVTTAEGYQQLFTELFNVIKNLTGQAVKFRHIDGNGIGCIIGDLDPAQAKGLGLFLQSKDTHKDWETHLQYILNHVLSILNAPSIGELEKIFYTLEQLEESKIKEWIRYYRQPYVLASLNLNASKIDPEIWASSANNTNVAEAAHALANREGKHLKLLTAII
;
A
#
# COMPACT_ATOMS: atom_id res chain seq x y z
N MET A 1 -18.54 9.22 12.66
CA MET A 1 -19.28 8.76 11.46
C MET A 1 -20.45 9.68 11.14
N LEU A 2 -21.48 9.78 11.99
CA LEU A 2 -22.65 10.67 11.77
C LEU A 2 -22.28 12.14 11.47
N GLY A 3 -21.28 12.70 12.15
CA GLY A 3 -20.80 14.06 11.87
C GLY A 3 -20.19 14.25 10.48
N VAL A 4 -19.52 13.23 9.93
CA VAL A 4 -18.93 13.29 8.57
C VAL A 4 -20.03 13.26 7.51
N ILE A 5 -20.98 12.32 7.68
CA ILE A 5 -22.15 12.18 6.81
C ILE A 5 -22.94 13.49 6.79
N HIS A 6 -23.20 14.06 7.98
CA HIS A 6 -23.90 15.33 8.10
C HIS A 6 -23.14 16.48 7.41
N SER A 7 -21.84 16.66 7.68
CA SER A 7 -21.05 17.75 7.09
C SER A 7 -20.94 17.70 5.56
N ILE A 8 -20.89 16.50 4.96
CA ILE A 8 -20.90 16.33 3.50
C ILE A 8 -22.29 16.63 2.94
N GLN A 9 -23.34 16.10 3.56
CA GLN A 9 -24.72 16.33 3.13
C GLN A 9 -25.15 17.80 3.22
N THR A 10 -24.64 18.54 4.21
CA THR A 10 -24.95 19.96 4.39
C THR A 10 -24.03 20.90 3.59
N LYS A 11 -23.06 20.37 2.83
CA LYS A 11 -22.02 21.14 2.12
C LYS A 11 -21.30 22.17 3.00
N GLN A 12 -21.29 21.98 4.32
CA GLN A 12 -20.76 22.96 5.27
C GLN A 12 -19.23 23.07 5.24
N LEU A 13 -18.54 22.13 4.59
CA LEU A 13 -17.10 22.12 4.36
C LEU A 13 -16.81 21.74 2.89
N GLU A 14 -15.65 22.14 2.35
CA GLU A 14 -15.17 21.70 1.03
C GLU A 14 -14.86 20.17 0.95
N LEU A 15 -15.29 19.40 1.94
CA LEU A 15 -15.20 17.94 1.99
C LEU A 15 -15.86 17.26 0.78
N HIS A 16 -16.83 17.89 0.11
CA HIS A 16 -17.48 17.31 -1.07
C HIS A 16 -16.53 17.10 -2.25
N ASN A 17 -15.44 17.88 -2.34
CA ASN A 17 -14.42 17.75 -3.38
C ASN A 17 -13.28 16.80 -2.98
N TYR A 18 -13.28 16.32 -1.73
CA TYR A 18 -12.21 15.53 -1.16
C TYR A 18 -12.65 14.11 -0.76
N VAL A 19 -13.82 13.96 -0.14
CA VAL A 19 -14.36 12.65 0.25
C VAL A 19 -15.24 12.12 -0.88
N HIS A 20 -14.81 11.02 -1.49
CA HIS A 20 -15.49 10.46 -2.69
C HIS A 20 -16.29 9.20 -2.42
N THR A 21 -15.92 8.42 -1.41
CA THR A 21 -16.70 7.26 -0.97
C THR A 21 -16.86 7.28 0.54
N MET A 22 -18.01 6.78 1.00
CA MET A 22 -18.30 6.57 2.42
C MET A 22 -19.02 5.23 2.59
N ASN A 23 -18.32 4.14 2.27
CA ASN A 23 -18.94 2.82 2.27
C ASN A 23 -18.85 2.19 3.65
N ILE A 24 -19.97 1.63 4.10
CA ILE A 24 -20.08 0.78 5.29
C ILE A 24 -20.75 -0.50 4.82
N TYR A 25 -19.99 -1.60 4.80
CA TYR A 25 -20.47 -2.88 4.31
C TYR A 25 -21.21 -3.65 5.41
N PRO A 26 -22.02 -4.67 5.06
CA PRO A 26 -22.79 -5.45 6.05
C PRO A 26 -21.94 -6.14 7.11
N ASN A 27 -20.67 -6.42 6.81
CA ASN A 27 -19.69 -6.99 7.74
C ASN A 27 -18.98 -5.91 8.59
N GLU A 28 -19.54 -4.69 8.66
CA GLU A 28 -19.00 -3.53 9.38
C GLU A 28 -17.67 -2.99 8.85
N LEU A 29 -17.21 -3.45 7.68
CA LEU A 29 -16.05 -2.85 7.01
C LEU A 29 -16.38 -1.41 6.62
N VAL A 30 -15.51 -0.48 6.99
CA VAL A 30 -15.59 0.94 6.67
C VAL A 30 -14.49 1.28 5.66
N ILE A 31 -14.85 1.91 4.54
CA ILE A 31 -13.89 2.39 3.54
C ILE A 31 -14.30 3.79 3.10
N PHE A 32 -13.61 4.81 3.59
CA PHE A 32 -13.83 6.21 3.23
C PHE A 32 -12.64 6.73 2.42
N VAL A 33 -12.76 6.82 1.10
CA VAL A 33 -11.68 7.27 0.22
C VAL A 33 -11.69 8.80 0.10
N CYS A 34 -10.57 9.41 0.45
CA CYS A 34 -10.35 10.84 0.47
C CYS A 34 -9.15 11.21 -0.43
N MET A 35 -9.37 12.04 -1.44
CA MET A 35 -8.34 12.57 -2.33
C MET A 35 -8.85 13.76 -3.12
N LEU A 36 -7.96 14.61 -3.62
CA LEU A 36 -8.30 15.66 -4.59
C LEU A 36 -8.21 15.10 -6.02
N ARG A 37 -9.01 15.65 -6.93
CA ARG A 37 -8.97 15.28 -8.35
C ARG A 37 -7.59 15.42 -8.98
N ASP A 38 -6.83 16.45 -8.62
CA ASP A 38 -5.49 16.66 -9.16
C ASP A 38 -4.47 15.66 -8.60
N GLN A 39 -4.61 15.23 -7.33
CA GLN A 39 -3.84 14.10 -6.81
C GLN A 39 -4.13 12.81 -7.59
N ALA A 40 -5.40 12.55 -7.90
CA ALA A 40 -5.78 11.38 -8.71
C ALA A 40 -5.16 11.41 -10.12
N LYS A 41 -5.03 12.58 -10.75
CA LYS A 41 -4.33 12.73 -12.04
C LYS A 41 -2.84 12.44 -11.93
N LEU A 42 -2.21 12.91 -10.85
CA LEU A 42 -0.77 12.72 -10.63
C LEU A 42 -0.40 11.26 -10.40
N ILE A 43 -1.27 10.44 -9.79
CA ILE A 43 -1.03 9.00 -9.60
C ILE A 43 -0.69 8.28 -10.91
N HIS A 44 -1.32 8.66 -12.03
CA HIS A 44 -1.06 8.06 -13.34
C HIS A 44 0.36 8.31 -13.87
N GLN A 45 1.06 9.30 -13.32
CA GLN A 45 2.42 9.68 -13.71
C GLN A 45 3.48 9.01 -12.83
N LEU A 46 3.08 8.35 -11.74
CA LEU A 46 4.01 7.74 -10.79
C LEU A 46 4.54 6.40 -11.32
N GLY A 47 5.85 6.25 -11.31
CA GLY A 47 6.52 4.96 -11.56
C GLY A 47 6.47 4.03 -10.35
N SER A 48 6.44 4.60 -9.14
CA SER A 48 6.29 3.87 -7.89
C SER A 48 5.44 4.63 -6.89
N ILE A 49 4.71 3.88 -6.07
CA ILE A 49 3.94 4.40 -4.94
C ILE A 49 4.33 3.66 -3.67
N GLN A 50 4.07 4.28 -2.54
CA GLN A 50 4.13 3.63 -1.25
C GLN A 50 2.73 3.56 -0.64
N ILE A 51 2.42 2.41 -0.05
CA ILE A 51 1.23 2.18 0.75
C ILE A 51 1.63 2.00 2.21
N ASP A 52 0.82 2.54 3.10
CA ASP A 52 1.03 2.43 4.55
C ASP A 52 -0.30 2.42 5.29
N LEU A 53 -0.36 1.70 6.43
CA LEU A 53 -1.47 1.79 7.37
C LEU A 53 -0.98 2.41 8.69
N THR A 54 -1.35 3.67 8.91
CA THR A 54 -1.05 4.40 10.13
C THR A 54 -2.12 4.19 11.19
N PHE A 55 -1.66 3.84 12.40
CA PHE A 55 -2.50 3.65 13.57
C PHE A 55 -2.60 4.93 14.41
N LYS A 56 -3.60 4.99 15.30
CA LYS A 56 -3.75 6.02 16.36
C LYS A 56 -4.18 7.42 15.90
N ARG A 57 -4.26 7.69 14.59
CA ARG A 57 -4.78 8.98 14.08
C ARG A 57 -6.20 9.23 14.56
N VAL A 58 -7.10 8.28 14.31
CA VAL A 58 -8.51 8.35 14.70
C VAL A 58 -8.71 7.62 16.02
N LYS A 59 -9.53 8.16 16.91
CA LYS A 59 -9.97 7.46 18.12
C LYS A 59 -10.95 6.34 17.75
N GLY A 60 -10.63 5.10 18.15
CA GLY A 60 -11.48 3.93 17.94
C GLY A 60 -10.78 2.88 17.08
N ASN A 61 -11.56 2.12 16.31
CA ASN A 61 -11.11 1.04 15.44
C ASN A 61 -10.85 1.48 13.98
N ILE A 62 -10.93 2.79 13.69
CA ILE A 62 -10.60 3.34 12.37
C ILE A 62 -9.11 3.70 12.35
N ASN A 63 -8.41 3.20 11.35
CA ASN A 63 -7.03 3.55 10.99
C ASN A 63 -7.03 4.37 9.69
N GLU A 64 -5.86 4.91 9.34
CA GLU A 64 -5.64 5.70 8.14
C GLU A 64 -4.69 4.95 7.21
N PHE A 65 -5.16 4.62 6.01
CA PHE A 65 -4.34 4.04 4.96
C PHE A 65 -3.95 5.14 3.97
N GLU A 66 -2.69 5.20 3.57
CA GLU A 66 -2.18 6.26 2.69
C GLU A 66 -1.56 5.73 1.40
N ILE A 67 -1.70 6.50 0.31
CA ILE A 67 -0.83 6.39 -0.87
C ILE A 67 0.11 7.59 -0.86
N ASN A 68 1.40 7.32 -0.74
CA ASN A 68 2.45 8.34 -0.70
C ASN A 68 3.47 8.10 -1.83
N SER A 69 4.20 9.13 -2.22
CA SER A 69 5.40 8.98 -3.06
C SER A 69 6.38 10.12 -2.80
N TYR A 70 7.68 9.85 -2.94
CA TYR A 70 8.70 10.89 -2.83
C TYR A 70 8.74 11.72 -4.11
N ASN A 71 8.64 13.04 -3.97
CA ASN A 71 8.90 13.96 -5.04
C ASN A 71 10.38 14.36 -5.02
N THR A 72 11.13 13.95 -6.03
CA THR A 72 12.57 14.20 -6.14
C THR A 72 12.91 15.67 -6.44
N GLU A 73 12.04 16.38 -7.16
CA GLU A 73 12.20 17.79 -7.51
C GLU A 73 12.13 18.68 -6.26
N HIS A 74 11.10 18.48 -5.44
CA HIS A 74 10.83 19.26 -4.24
C HIS A 74 11.41 18.62 -2.96
N LYS A 75 12.03 17.44 -3.07
CA LYS A 75 12.65 16.68 -1.99
C LYS A 75 11.72 16.41 -0.80
N LEU A 76 10.44 16.17 -1.07
CA LEU A 76 9.41 16.01 -0.05
C LEU A 76 8.45 14.87 -0.38
N ILE A 77 7.76 14.41 0.65
CA ILE A 77 6.76 13.35 0.54
C ILE A 77 5.43 13.97 0.19
N LEU A 78 4.80 13.46 -0.85
CA LEU A 78 3.46 13.83 -1.24
C LEU A 78 2.51 12.69 -0.91
N SER A 79 1.43 13.02 -0.21
CA SER A 79 0.27 12.14 -0.06
C SER A 79 -0.70 12.39 -1.22
N TYR A 80 -1.15 11.31 -1.83
CA TYR A 80 -2.04 11.32 -3.00
C TYR A 80 -3.44 10.80 -2.66
N ALA A 81 -3.56 9.94 -1.66
CA ALA A 81 -4.83 9.42 -1.19
C ALA A 81 -4.75 9.06 0.29
N ARG A 82 -5.86 9.27 0.99
CA ARG A 82 -6.08 8.80 2.36
C ARG A 82 -7.37 7.98 2.39
N VAL A 83 -7.33 6.83 3.05
CA VAL A 83 -8.49 5.97 3.24
C VAL A 83 -8.67 5.70 4.72
N TYR A 84 -9.79 6.14 5.27
CA TYR A 84 -10.14 5.83 6.67
C TYR A 84 -10.89 4.50 6.71
N THR A 85 -10.33 3.52 7.42
CA THR A 85 -10.80 2.14 7.38
C THR A 85 -10.53 1.36 8.66
N ASN A 86 -11.33 0.34 8.95
CA ASN A 86 -11.09 -0.66 10.00
C ASN A 86 -10.65 -2.01 9.43
N VAL A 87 -10.08 -2.03 8.22
CA VAL A 87 -9.68 -3.26 7.53
C VAL A 87 -8.66 -4.08 8.34
N THR A 88 -8.87 -5.40 8.36
CA THR A 88 -7.97 -6.37 9.01
C THR A 88 -7.78 -7.66 8.22
N THR A 89 -8.58 -7.90 7.18
CA THR A 89 -8.58 -9.15 6.40
C THR A 89 -8.13 -8.92 4.96
N ALA A 90 -7.64 -9.98 4.31
CA ALA A 90 -7.20 -9.90 2.91
C ALA A 90 -8.34 -9.51 1.96
N GLU A 91 -9.56 -10.03 2.19
CA GLU A 91 -10.76 -9.69 1.42
C GLU A 91 -11.16 -8.22 1.64
N GLY A 92 -11.02 -7.73 2.87
CA GLY A 92 -11.24 -6.33 3.18
C GLY A 92 -10.23 -5.42 2.49
N TYR A 93 -8.95 -5.81 2.43
CA TYR A 93 -7.93 -5.07 1.69
C TYR A 93 -8.16 -5.13 0.18
N GLN A 94 -8.58 -6.27 -0.37
CA GLN A 94 -8.99 -6.36 -1.76
C GLN A 94 -10.12 -5.36 -2.07
N GLN A 95 -11.12 -5.25 -1.20
CA GLN A 95 -12.20 -4.27 -1.34
C GLN A 95 -11.66 -2.84 -1.24
N LEU A 96 -10.75 -2.56 -0.29
CA LEU A 96 -10.11 -1.25 -0.14
C LEU A 96 -9.40 -0.82 -1.43
N PHE A 97 -8.53 -1.67 -1.99
CA PHE A 97 -7.84 -1.36 -3.24
C PHE A 97 -8.82 -1.19 -4.40
N THR A 98 -9.87 -2.01 -4.47
CA THR A 98 -10.91 -1.91 -5.48
C THR A 98 -11.61 -0.55 -5.44
N GLU A 99 -12.09 -0.12 -4.27
CA GLU A 99 -12.74 1.18 -4.09
C GLU A 99 -11.79 2.34 -4.41
N LEU A 100 -10.56 2.29 -3.88
CA LEU A 100 -9.56 3.33 -4.08
C LEU A 100 -9.24 3.55 -5.57
N PHE A 101 -8.92 2.49 -6.30
CA PHE A 101 -8.60 2.61 -7.73
C PHE A 101 -9.83 2.91 -8.61
N ASN A 102 -11.04 2.53 -8.17
CA ASN A 102 -12.28 2.95 -8.83
C ASN A 102 -12.54 4.44 -8.64
N VAL A 103 -12.28 5.01 -7.46
CA VAL A 103 -12.36 6.47 -7.24
C VAL A 103 -11.41 7.21 -8.18
N ILE A 104 -10.16 6.76 -8.30
CA ILE A 104 -9.20 7.37 -9.24
C ILE A 104 -9.73 7.31 -10.67
N LYS A 105 -10.27 6.17 -11.10
CA LYS A 105 -10.90 6.02 -12.42
C LYS A 105 -12.07 6.98 -12.61
N ASN A 106 -12.94 7.12 -11.62
CA ASN A 106 -14.10 8.00 -11.71
C ASN A 106 -13.71 9.48 -11.79
N LEU A 107 -12.67 9.91 -11.06
CA LEU A 107 -12.19 11.28 -11.05
C LEU A 107 -11.43 11.68 -12.32
N THR A 108 -10.69 10.74 -12.90
CA THR A 108 -9.78 11.00 -14.02
C THR A 108 -10.31 10.51 -15.37
N GLY A 109 -11.31 9.63 -15.37
CA GLY A 109 -11.77 8.89 -16.54
C GLY A 109 -10.85 7.74 -16.97
N GLN A 110 -9.74 7.50 -16.24
CA GLN A 110 -8.72 6.53 -16.62
C GLN A 110 -8.42 5.56 -15.47
N ALA A 111 -8.37 4.26 -15.77
CA ALA A 111 -7.95 3.27 -14.78
C ALA A 111 -6.46 3.41 -14.50
N VAL A 112 -6.05 3.21 -13.24
CA VAL A 112 -4.63 3.09 -12.89
C VAL A 112 -4.07 1.84 -13.58
N LYS A 113 -2.91 2.00 -14.21
CA LYS A 113 -2.20 0.94 -14.91
C LYS A 113 -1.03 0.42 -14.09
N PHE A 114 -0.79 -0.88 -14.22
CA PHE A 114 0.31 -1.58 -13.56
C PHE A 114 1.24 -2.14 -14.62
N ARG A 115 2.53 -1.82 -14.52
CA ARG A 115 3.48 -2.07 -15.62
C ARG A 115 3.56 -3.55 -16.02
N HIS A 116 3.49 -4.47 -15.07
CA HIS A 116 3.54 -5.91 -15.35
C HIS A 116 2.25 -6.48 -15.97
N ILE A 117 1.15 -5.72 -15.94
CA ILE A 117 -0.13 -6.08 -16.55
C ILE A 117 -0.31 -5.34 -17.89
N ASP A 118 -0.10 -4.02 -17.87
CA ASP A 118 -0.45 -3.11 -18.97
C ASP A 118 0.75 -2.70 -19.85
N GLY A 119 1.98 -3.04 -19.45
CA GLY A 119 3.23 -2.59 -20.09
C GLY A 119 3.66 -1.17 -19.71
N ASN A 120 2.84 -0.41 -18.99
CA ASN A 120 3.17 0.92 -18.46
C ASN A 120 2.43 1.24 -17.14
N GLY A 121 2.70 2.41 -16.57
CA GLY A 121 2.15 2.82 -15.27
C GLY A 121 3.04 2.42 -14.08
N ILE A 122 2.40 2.16 -12.94
CA ILE A 122 3.06 1.84 -11.67
C ILE A 122 3.81 0.51 -11.81
N GLY A 123 5.13 0.55 -11.65
CA GLY A 123 5.98 -0.63 -11.71
C GLY A 123 6.39 -1.17 -10.34
N CYS A 124 6.17 -0.41 -9.27
CA CYS A 124 6.53 -0.82 -7.92
C CYS A 124 5.57 -0.20 -6.89
N ILE A 125 5.13 -1.02 -5.95
CA ILE A 125 4.36 -0.64 -4.76
C ILE A 125 5.21 -1.00 -3.55
N ILE A 126 5.55 0.01 -2.76
CA ILE A 126 6.38 -0.13 -1.58
C ILE A 126 5.46 -0.21 -0.37
N GLY A 127 5.67 -1.16 0.52
CA GLY A 127 4.86 -1.26 1.73
C GLY A 127 5.47 -2.21 2.74
N ASP A 128 4.80 -2.31 3.88
CA ASP A 128 5.14 -3.29 4.90
C ASP A 128 4.67 -4.69 4.47
N LEU A 129 5.33 -5.72 5.03
CA LEU A 129 4.98 -7.12 4.82
C LEU A 129 3.80 -7.59 5.69
N ASP A 130 2.75 -6.77 5.83
CA ASP A 130 1.50 -7.21 6.44
C ASP A 130 0.82 -8.27 5.55
N PRO A 131 0.65 -9.53 6.00
CA PRO A 131 0.18 -10.60 5.14
C PRO A 131 -1.22 -10.37 4.57
N ALA A 132 -2.11 -9.73 5.34
CA ALA A 132 -3.47 -9.43 4.90
C ALA A 132 -3.47 -8.34 3.81
N GLN A 133 -2.70 -7.27 4.01
CA GLN A 133 -2.54 -6.20 3.03
C GLN A 133 -1.90 -6.70 1.73
N ALA A 134 -0.79 -7.44 1.84
CA ALA A 134 -0.11 -8.02 0.68
C ALA A 134 -1.03 -8.94 -0.11
N LYS A 135 -1.72 -9.87 0.56
CA LYS A 135 -2.67 -10.77 -0.10
C LYS A 135 -3.83 -10.01 -0.72
N GLY A 136 -4.39 -9.01 -0.03
CA GLY A 136 -5.47 -8.17 -0.57
C GLY A 136 -5.06 -7.41 -1.84
N LEU A 137 -3.83 -6.87 -1.88
CA LEU A 137 -3.26 -6.26 -3.08
C LEU A 137 -3.12 -7.28 -4.22
N GLY A 138 -2.57 -8.46 -3.92
CA GLY A 138 -2.42 -9.53 -4.91
C GLY A 138 -3.77 -9.98 -5.48
N LEU A 139 -4.80 -10.14 -4.65
CA LEU A 139 -6.15 -10.51 -5.07
C LEU A 139 -6.81 -9.42 -5.93
N PHE A 140 -6.56 -8.15 -5.60
CA PHE A 140 -7.00 -7.04 -6.44
C PHE A 140 -6.33 -7.10 -7.82
N LEU A 141 -5.03 -7.32 -7.90
CA LEU A 141 -4.30 -7.44 -9.18
C LEU A 141 -4.74 -8.67 -9.99
N GLN A 142 -4.96 -9.81 -9.33
CA GLN A 142 -5.50 -11.02 -9.95
C GLN A 142 -6.90 -10.78 -10.54
N SER A 143 -7.70 -9.89 -9.93
CA SER A 143 -8.99 -9.50 -10.50
C SER A 143 -8.87 -8.64 -11.78
N LYS A 144 -7.70 -8.07 -12.05
CA LYS A 144 -7.38 -7.30 -13.27
C LYS A 144 -6.76 -8.16 -14.37
N ASP A 145 -5.92 -9.13 -14.00
CA ASP A 145 -5.27 -10.07 -14.90
C ASP A 145 -5.33 -11.49 -14.30
N THR A 146 -6.23 -12.33 -14.82
CA THR A 146 -6.43 -13.68 -14.29
C THR A 146 -5.37 -14.69 -14.74
N HIS A 147 -4.41 -14.30 -15.57
CA HIS A 147 -3.34 -15.19 -16.05
C HIS A 147 -2.28 -15.48 -14.97
N LYS A 148 -2.22 -14.70 -13.90
CA LYS A 148 -1.31 -14.91 -12.76
C LYS A 148 -2.13 -15.04 -11.48
N ASP A 149 -1.64 -15.82 -10.54
CA ASP A 149 -2.20 -15.82 -9.19
C ASP A 149 -1.74 -14.59 -8.39
N TRP A 150 -2.38 -14.38 -7.24
CA TRP A 150 -2.10 -13.24 -6.39
C TRP A 150 -0.64 -13.20 -5.92
N GLU A 151 -0.01 -14.33 -5.60
CA GLU A 151 1.41 -14.39 -5.17
C GLU A 151 2.35 -14.02 -6.31
N THR A 152 2.07 -14.51 -7.51
CA THR A 152 2.86 -14.19 -8.70
C THR A 152 2.75 -12.71 -9.03
N HIS A 153 1.56 -12.10 -8.93
CA HIS A 153 1.44 -10.66 -9.10
C HIS A 153 2.31 -9.86 -8.15
N LEU A 154 2.36 -10.25 -6.88
CA LEU A 154 3.19 -9.56 -5.89
C LEU A 154 4.69 -9.62 -6.22
N GLN A 155 5.19 -10.72 -6.80
CA GLN A 155 6.58 -10.82 -7.23
C GLN A 155 6.96 -9.79 -8.32
N TYR A 156 5.98 -9.28 -9.06
CA TYR A 156 6.19 -8.30 -10.13
C TYR A 156 6.02 -6.84 -9.69
N ILE A 157 5.58 -6.58 -8.46
CA ILE A 157 5.18 -5.22 -8.07
C ILE A 157 5.46 -4.85 -6.60
N LEU A 158 5.45 -5.80 -5.67
CA LEU A 158 5.65 -5.51 -4.25
C LEU A 158 7.14 -5.39 -3.91
N ASN A 159 7.53 -4.30 -3.25
CA ASN A 159 8.85 -4.10 -2.66
C ASN A 159 8.71 -3.73 -1.18
N HIS A 160 9.53 -4.32 -0.32
CA HIS A 160 9.48 -4.08 1.11
C HIS A 160 10.34 -2.88 1.51
N VAL A 161 9.82 -2.07 2.43
CA VAL A 161 10.48 -0.84 2.90
C VAL A 161 11.86 -1.06 3.55
N LEU A 162 12.11 -2.27 4.06
CA LEU A 162 13.41 -2.69 4.59
C LEU A 162 13.88 -3.92 3.82
N SER A 163 14.39 -3.73 2.60
CA SER A 163 15.07 -4.78 1.83
C SER A 163 16.35 -5.23 2.56
N ILE A 164 16.19 -6.08 3.60
CA ILE A 164 17.27 -6.51 4.50
C ILE A 164 18.12 -7.66 3.93
N LEU A 165 17.63 -8.35 2.89
CA LEU A 165 18.30 -9.51 2.31
C LEU A 165 19.13 -9.08 1.09
N ASN A 166 20.29 -8.48 1.32
CA ASN A 166 21.23 -8.10 0.24
C ASN A 166 22.17 -9.26 -0.14
N ALA A 167 21.59 -10.37 -0.57
CA ALA A 167 22.36 -11.47 -1.15
C ALA A 167 22.50 -11.29 -2.67
N PRO A 168 23.69 -11.54 -3.25
CA PRO A 168 23.98 -11.24 -4.65
C PRO A 168 23.37 -12.24 -5.63
N SER A 169 22.76 -13.33 -5.15
CA SER A 169 22.01 -14.29 -5.96
C SER A 169 21.04 -15.11 -5.11
N ILE A 170 20.09 -15.78 -5.77
CA ILE A 170 19.21 -16.78 -5.12
C ILE A 170 20.04 -17.93 -4.52
N GLY A 171 21.13 -18.35 -5.18
CA GLY A 171 21.99 -19.40 -4.66
C GLY A 171 22.66 -19.02 -3.32
N GLU A 172 23.07 -17.76 -3.17
CA GLU A 172 23.60 -17.25 -1.90
C GLU A 172 22.51 -17.10 -0.83
N LEU A 173 21.29 -16.69 -1.20
CA LEU A 173 20.13 -16.69 -0.27
C LEU A 173 19.85 -18.09 0.27
N GLU A 174 19.84 -19.10 -0.60
CA GLU A 174 19.58 -20.48 -0.19
C GLU A 174 20.67 -21.03 0.72
N LYS A 175 21.94 -20.65 0.52
CA LYS A 175 23.03 -20.99 1.46
C LYS A 175 22.81 -20.35 2.83
N ILE A 176 22.36 -19.10 2.89
CA ILE A 176 22.03 -18.43 4.16
C ILE A 176 20.90 -19.17 4.87
N PHE A 177 19.80 -19.47 4.17
CA PHE A 177 18.69 -20.22 4.76
C PHE A 177 19.12 -21.60 5.24
N TYR A 178 19.88 -22.35 4.43
CA TYR A 178 20.39 -23.66 4.82
C TYR A 178 21.24 -23.59 6.09
N THR A 179 22.12 -22.59 6.19
CA THR A 179 23.00 -22.39 7.37
C THR A 179 22.17 -22.09 8.62
N LEU A 180 21.17 -21.22 8.51
CA LEU A 180 20.28 -20.89 9.62
C LEU A 180 19.41 -22.09 10.05
N GLU A 181 18.97 -22.94 9.12
CA GLU A 181 18.21 -24.16 9.46
C GLU A 181 19.02 -25.14 10.31
N GLN A 182 20.36 -25.16 10.18
CA GLN A 182 21.24 -26.01 11.00
C GLN A 182 21.31 -25.60 12.48
N LEU A 183 20.82 -24.42 12.84
CA LEU A 183 20.74 -23.99 14.25
C LEU A 183 19.64 -24.75 15.02
N GLU A 184 18.79 -25.49 14.31
CA GLU A 184 17.70 -26.33 14.84
C GLU A 184 16.66 -25.61 15.73
N GLU A 185 16.71 -24.28 15.84
CA GLU A 185 15.76 -23.50 16.61
C GLU A 185 14.40 -23.37 15.90
N SER A 186 13.31 -23.64 16.64
CA SER A 186 11.94 -23.58 16.10
C SER A 186 11.58 -22.20 15.53
N LYS A 187 11.96 -21.12 16.23
CA LYS A 187 11.72 -19.74 15.79
C LYS A 187 12.44 -19.42 14.48
N ILE A 188 13.64 -19.95 14.28
CA ILE A 188 14.42 -19.76 13.05
C ILE A 188 13.75 -20.52 11.90
N LYS A 189 13.30 -21.76 12.12
CA LYS A 189 12.55 -22.53 11.11
C LYS A 189 11.26 -21.83 10.68
N GLU A 190 10.51 -21.25 11.62
CA GLU A 190 9.31 -20.45 11.33
C GLU A 190 9.64 -19.19 10.52
N TRP A 191 10.69 -18.46 10.93
CA TRP A 191 11.18 -17.29 10.20
C TRP A 191 11.56 -17.65 8.76
N ILE A 192 12.38 -18.69 8.57
CA ILE A 192 12.79 -19.14 7.23
C ILE A 192 11.59 -19.54 6.38
N ARG A 193 10.64 -20.29 6.94
CA ARG A 193 9.41 -20.68 6.23
C ARG A 193 8.63 -19.45 5.75
N TYR A 194 8.53 -18.41 6.58
CA TYR A 194 7.85 -17.18 6.20
C TYR A 194 8.61 -16.44 5.07
N TYR A 195 9.91 -16.22 5.24
CA TYR A 195 10.73 -15.45 4.29
C TYR A 195 11.03 -16.19 2.97
N ARG A 196 10.92 -17.53 2.95
CA ARG A 196 11.02 -18.34 1.73
C ARG A 196 9.75 -18.33 0.86
N GLN A 197 8.65 -17.73 1.32
CA GLN A 197 7.49 -17.55 0.45
C GLN A 197 7.89 -16.73 -0.80
N PRO A 198 7.52 -17.15 -2.02
CA PRO A 198 8.03 -16.53 -3.24
C PRO A 198 7.80 -15.01 -3.31
N TYR A 199 6.61 -14.54 -2.92
CA TYR A 199 6.31 -13.10 -2.94
C TYR A 199 7.06 -12.32 -1.86
N VAL A 200 7.28 -12.91 -0.68
CA VAL A 200 8.03 -12.30 0.42
C VAL A 200 9.48 -12.14 0.00
N LEU A 201 10.10 -13.21 -0.49
CA LEU A 201 11.48 -13.19 -0.95
C LEU A 201 11.68 -12.20 -2.11
N ALA A 202 10.77 -12.21 -3.08
CA ALA A 202 10.78 -11.28 -4.21
C ALA A 202 10.63 -9.81 -3.79
N SER A 203 9.94 -9.54 -2.68
CA SER A 203 9.81 -8.18 -2.14
C SER A 203 11.04 -7.70 -1.34
N LEU A 204 11.97 -8.59 -1.01
CA LEU A 204 13.14 -8.28 -0.16
C LEU A 204 14.48 -8.39 -0.87
N ASN A 205 14.50 -8.93 -2.09
CA ASN A 205 15.74 -9.14 -2.84
C ASN A 205 15.50 -8.95 -4.34
N LEU A 206 16.26 -8.02 -4.93
CA LEU A 206 16.23 -7.72 -6.36
C LEU A 206 16.39 -8.97 -7.25
N ASN A 207 17.28 -9.90 -6.88
CA ASN A 207 17.56 -11.09 -7.69
C ASN A 207 16.44 -12.13 -7.62
N ALA A 208 15.56 -12.06 -6.61
CA ALA A 208 14.35 -12.87 -6.53
C ALA A 208 13.12 -12.14 -7.10
N SER A 209 13.20 -10.81 -7.22
CA SER A 209 12.12 -9.98 -7.75
C SER A 209 11.94 -10.14 -9.25
N LYS A 210 10.71 -9.93 -9.71
CA LYS A 210 10.37 -9.80 -11.14
C LYS A 210 10.05 -8.34 -11.52
N ILE A 211 10.25 -7.40 -10.59
CA ILE A 211 10.22 -5.96 -10.87
C ILE A 211 11.43 -5.62 -11.74
N ASP A 212 11.24 -4.70 -12.69
CA ASP A 212 12.34 -4.17 -13.50
C ASP A 212 13.47 -3.62 -12.61
N PRO A 213 14.74 -3.99 -12.84
CA PRO A 213 15.84 -3.60 -11.96
C PRO A 213 16.03 -2.09 -11.79
N GLU A 214 15.74 -1.28 -12.82
CA GLU A 214 15.84 0.17 -12.72
C GLU A 214 14.72 0.73 -11.83
N ILE A 215 13.50 0.19 -11.96
CA ILE A 215 12.37 0.55 -11.10
C ILE A 215 12.67 0.16 -9.66
N TRP A 216 13.15 -1.06 -9.44
CA TRP A 216 13.53 -1.54 -8.10
C TRP A 216 14.57 -0.62 -7.47
N ALA A 217 15.67 -0.33 -8.17
CA ALA A 217 16.73 0.55 -7.68
C ALA A 217 16.21 1.96 -7.35
N SER A 218 15.33 2.51 -8.18
CA SER A 218 14.73 3.84 -7.94
C SER A 218 13.78 3.86 -6.73
N SER A 219 13.14 2.74 -6.42
CA SER A 219 12.19 2.61 -5.31
C SER A 219 12.86 2.56 -3.93
N ALA A 220 14.15 2.19 -3.85
CA ALA A 220 14.90 2.15 -2.59
C ALA A 220 15.05 3.54 -1.91
N ASN A 221 14.97 4.63 -2.68
CA ASN A 221 15.00 5.99 -2.13
C ASN A 221 13.70 6.40 -1.42
N ASN A 222 12.63 5.62 -1.56
CA ASN A 222 11.31 5.91 -1.02
C ASN A 222 11.05 5.24 0.34
N THR A 223 12.02 4.55 0.95
CA THR A 223 11.79 3.89 2.25
C THR A 223 11.63 4.89 3.40
N ASN A 224 12.34 6.02 3.34
CA ASN A 224 12.15 7.17 4.22
C ASN A 224 10.77 7.82 4.11
N VAL A 225 10.00 7.51 3.05
CA VAL A 225 8.68 8.10 2.82
C VAL A 225 7.68 7.61 3.87
N ALA A 226 7.74 6.34 4.25
CA ALA A 226 6.88 5.75 5.27
C ALA A 226 7.09 6.43 6.61
N GLU A 227 8.33 6.41 7.10
CA GLU A 227 8.67 6.88 8.43
C GLU A 227 8.38 8.38 8.59
N ALA A 228 8.65 9.17 7.55
CA ALA A 228 8.38 10.59 7.59
C ALA A 228 6.88 10.91 7.40
N ALA A 229 6.12 10.15 6.60
CA ALA A 229 4.66 10.25 6.57
C ALA A 229 4.05 9.94 7.94
N HIS A 230 4.48 8.84 8.57
CA HIS A 230 4.12 8.50 9.96
C HIS A 230 4.44 9.63 10.93
N ALA A 231 5.63 10.22 10.84
CA ALA A 231 6.04 11.33 11.69
C ALA A 231 5.18 12.58 11.49
N LEU A 232 4.80 12.88 10.24
CA LEU A 232 3.89 13.99 9.90
C LEU A 232 2.48 13.75 10.44
N ALA A 233 1.88 12.58 10.18
CA ALA A 233 0.56 12.21 10.68
C ALA A 233 0.50 12.28 12.22
N ASN A 234 1.58 11.85 12.89
CA ASN A 234 1.71 11.95 14.34
C ASN A 234 1.79 13.40 14.86
N ARG A 235 2.40 14.31 14.11
CA ARG A 235 2.49 15.76 14.46
C ARG A 235 1.16 16.47 14.25
N GLU A 236 0.39 16.06 13.24
CA GLU A 236 -0.93 16.62 12.95
C GLU A 236 -1.99 16.22 14.00
N GLY A 237 -1.65 15.40 14.99
CA GLY A 237 -2.53 15.00 16.09
C GLY A 237 -2.88 13.50 16.13
N LYS A 238 -3.22 13.02 17.33
CA LYS A 238 -3.57 11.62 17.62
C LYS A 238 -4.91 11.54 18.33
N HIS A 239 -5.61 10.42 18.18
CA HIS A 239 -6.90 10.14 18.81
C HIS A 239 -7.97 11.19 18.48
N LEU A 240 -7.94 11.69 17.24
CA LEU A 240 -8.89 12.66 16.74
C LEU A 240 -10.27 12.02 16.52
N LYS A 241 -11.32 12.84 16.54
CA LYS A 241 -12.62 12.44 16.00
C LYS A 241 -12.45 12.27 14.48
N LEU A 242 -13.15 11.30 13.88
CA LEU A 242 -13.02 11.00 12.45
C LEU A 242 -13.16 12.23 11.54
N LEU A 243 -14.12 13.11 11.81
CA LEU A 243 -14.29 14.35 11.03
C LEU A 243 -13.07 15.26 11.12
N THR A 244 -12.47 15.39 12.30
CA THR A 244 -11.25 16.17 12.54
C THR A 244 -10.00 15.51 11.97
N ALA A 245 -10.02 14.20 11.76
CA ALA A 245 -8.91 13.52 11.08
C ALA A 245 -8.97 13.71 9.56
N ILE A 246 -10.18 13.79 8.99
CA ILE A 246 -10.41 14.00 7.55
C ILE A 246 -10.13 15.44 7.11
N ILE A 247 -10.45 16.43 7.97
CA ILE A 247 -10.20 17.87 7.75
C ILE A 247 -8.73 18.18 8.07
#